data_AF-A0A956P1Q7-F1
#
_entry.id   AF-A0A956P1Q7-F1
#
_cell.length_a   1.000
_cell.length_b   1.000
_cell.length_c   1.000
_cell.angle_alpha   90.00
_cell.angle_beta   90.00
_cell.angle_gamma   90.00
#
_symmetry.space_group_name_H-M   'P 1'
#
loop_
_entity.id
_entity.type
_entity.pdbx_description
1 polymer ?
#
loop_
_entity_poly.entity_id
_entity_poly.type
_entity_poly.pdbx_seq_one_letter_code
_entity_poly.pdbx_strand_id
1 'polypeptide(L)'
;TELMLDLQIDDLWRALPAPTREGLAELPVVARALRERIRDLRALLDRLEDPTTARSSADLELRERLEQRRTEATTALEQLRLVLLRLSGSAAPVGELTHHLQEARALEADLLVDLGAHRAVRRLVRRPTLTPSPAA
;
A
#
# COMPACT_ATOMS: atom_id res chain seq x y z
N THR A 1 -8.98 -5.04 -9.58
CA THR A 1 -7.62 -5.55 -9.82
C THR A 1 -6.83 -5.67 -8.52
N GLU A 2 -6.86 -4.70 -7.59
CA GLU A 2 -6.14 -4.79 -6.31
C GLU A 2 -6.67 -5.87 -5.33
N LEU A 3 -7.99 -6.04 -5.21
CA LEU A 3 -8.60 -7.13 -4.40
C LEU A 3 -8.23 -8.54 -4.90
N MET A 4 -7.84 -8.66 -6.18
CA MET A 4 -7.41 -9.93 -6.76
C MET A 4 -5.94 -10.23 -6.45
N LEU A 5 -5.09 -9.19 -6.33
CA LEU A 5 -3.71 -9.33 -5.84
C LEU A 5 -3.67 -9.78 -4.38
N ASP A 6 -4.66 -9.34 -3.61
CA ASP A 6 -4.81 -9.55 -2.17
C ASP A 6 -4.94 -11.05 -1.79
N LEU A 7 -5.88 -11.75 -2.43
CA LEU A 7 -6.08 -13.20 -2.25
C LEU A 7 -4.88 -14.02 -2.73
N GLN A 8 -4.15 -13.53 -3.74
CA GLN A 8 -3.10 -14.30 -4.38
C GLN A 8 -1.81 -14.37 -3.56
N ILE A 9 -1.42 -13.32 -2.83
CA ILE A 9 -0.18 -13.35 -2.03
C ILE A 9 -0.29 -14.33 -0.87
N ASP A 10 -1.40 -14.30 -0.13
CA ASP A 10 -1.59 -15.16 1.05
C ASP A 10 -1.73 -16.65 0.64
N ASP A 11 -2.43 -16.94 -0.45
CA ASP A 11 -2.56 -18.30 -0.98
C ASP A 11 -1.22 -18.82 -1.54
N LEU A 12 -0.47 -18.01 -2.28
CA LEU A 12 0.85 -18.38 -2.78
C LEU A 12 1.85 -18.62 -1.64
N TRP A 13 1.82 -17.79 -0.59
CA TRP A 13 2.67 -18.00 0.59
C TRP A 13 2.32 -19.31 1.31
N ARG A 14 1.03 -19.61 1.50
CA ARG A 14 0.58 -20.87 2.15
C ARG A 14 0.96 -22.12 1.35
N ALA A 15 1.07 -22.01 0.03
CA ALA A 15 1.47 -23.10 -0.84
C ALA A 15 2.98 -23.43 -0.77
N LEU A 16 3.80 -22.58 -0.14
CA LEU A 16 5.24 -22.81 0.00
C LEU A 16 5.58 -23.91 1.02
N PRO A 17 6.70 -24.65 0.83
CA PRO A 17 7.23 -25.56 1.83
C PRO A 17 7.47 -24.88 3.18
N ALA A 18 7.27 -25.60 4.28
CA ALA A 18 7.49 -25.11 5.65
C ALA A 18 8.84 -24.39 5.87
N PRO A 19 10.01 -24.93 5.46
CA PRO A 19 11.28 -24.25 5.69
C PRO A 19 11.37 -22.91 4.94
N THR A 20 10.76 -22.81 3.75
CA THR A 20 10.69 -21.56 2.98
C THR A 20 9.80 -20.54 3.66
N ARG A 21 8.68 -20.97 4.27
CA ARG A 21 7.77 -20.09 5.02
C ARG A 21 8.41 -19.55 6.30
N GLU A 22 9.20 -20.36 7.00
CA GLU A 22 9.93 -19.92 8.20
C GLU A 22 10.93 -18.80 7.87
N GLY A 23 11.69 -18.94 6.78
CA GLY A 23 12.61 -17.89 6.31
C GLY A 23 11.94 -16.61 5.82
N LEU A 24 10.62 -16.65 5.59
CA LEU A 24 9.83 -15.56 5.03
C LEU A 24 8.59 -15.23 5.90
N ALA A 25 8.68 -15.50 7.20
CA ALA A 25 7.54 -15.38 8.12
C ALA A 25 6.95 -13.96 8.18
N GLU A 26 7.75 -12.95 7.85
CA GLU A 26 7.33 -11.55 7.83
C GLU A 26 6.58 -11.13 6.57
N LEU A 27 6.64 -11.91 5.48
CA LEU A 27 6.04 -11.55 4.21
C LEU A 27 4.53 -11.25 4.31
N PRO A 28 3.69 -12.06 4.99
CA PRO A 28 2.27 -11.77 5.12
C PRO A 28 2.00 -10.45 5.86
N VAL A 29 2.85 -10.12 6.84
CA VAL A 29 2.73 -8.89 7.64
C VAL A 29 3.04 -7.67 6.77
N VAL A 30 4.16 -7.68 6.05
CA VAL A 30 4.57 -6.58 5.16
C VAL A 30 3.57 -6.39 4.02
N ALA A 31 3.12 -7.48 3.40
CA ALA A 31 2.10 -7.42 2.36
C ALA A 31 0.79 -6.82 2.88
N ARG A 32 0.34 -7.21 4.09
CA ARG A 32 -0.84 -6.60 4.73
C ARG A 32 -0.62 -5.11 5.01
N ALA A 33 0.53 -4.72 5.53
CA ALA A 33 0.82 -3.33 5.83
C ALA A 33 0.80 -2.45 4.58
N LEU A 34 1.47 -2.86 3.49
CA LEU A 34 1.43 -2.15 2.20
C LEU A 34 0.00 -2.01 1.66
N ARG A 35 -0.82 -3.06 1.76
CA ARG A 35 -2.24 -3.01 1.36
C ARG A 35 -3.04 -1.98 2.17
N GLU A 36 -2.81 -1.92 3.48
CA GLU A 36 -3.43 -0.91 4.34
C GLU A 36 -2.97 0.50 3.93
N ARG A 37 -1.67 0.69 3.65
CA ARG A 37 -1.16 1.99 3.17
C ARG A 37 -1.77 2.40 1.84
N ILE A 38 -1.90 1.49 0.87
CA ILE A 38 -2.57 1.77 -0.41
C ILE A 38 -4.02 2.20 -0.18
N ARG A 39 -4.74 1.54 0.72
CA ARG A 39 -6.12 1.91 1.07
C ARG A 39 -6.18 3.32 1.69
N ASP A 40 -5.25 3.64 2.59
CA ASP A 40 -5.15 4.97 3.20
C ASP A 40 -4.86 6.05 2.15
N LEU A 41 -3.91 5.79 1.23
CA LEU A 41 -3.57 6.71 0.14
C LEU A 41 -4.74 6.95 -0.79
N ARG A 42 -5.51 5.91 -1.14
CA ARG A 42 -6.74 6.05 -1.94
C ARG A 42 -7.77 6.92 -1.23
N ALA A 43 -8.04 6.66 0.05
CA ALA A 43 -8.97 7.47 0.82
C ALA A 43 -8.55 8.94 0.94
N LEU A 44 -7.25 9.24 0.94
CA LEU A 44 -6.74 10.61 0.90
C LEU A 44 -6.90 11.26 -0.48
N LEU A 45 -6.62 10.52 -1.55
CA LEU A 45 -6.82 10.98 -2.92
C LEU A 45 -8.29 11.28 -3.22
N ASP A 46 -9.21 10.41 -2.78
CA ASP A 46 -10.65 10.60 -2.94
C ASP A 46 -11.13 11.88 -2.24
N ARG A 47 -10.56 12.22 -1.07
CA ARG A 47 -10.86 13.48 -0.37
C ARG A 47 -10.32 14.71 -1.10
N LEU A 48 -9.21 14.58 -1.83
CA LEU A 48 -8.65 15.66 -2.64
C LEU A 48 -9.43 15.87 -3.94
N GLU A 49 -10.18 14.87 -4.40
CA GLU A 49 -11.05 14.96 -5.57
C GLU A 49 -12.39 15.65 -5.30
N ASP A 50 -12.70 15.94 -4.04
CA ASP A 50 -13.96 16.60 -3.66
C ASP A 50 -14.14 17.92 -4.43
N PRO A 51 -15.13 17.98 -5.36
CA PRO A 51 -15.32 19.12 -6.25
C PRO A 51 -15.75 20.39 -5.50
N THR A 52 -16.16 20.27 -4.24
CA THR A 52 -16.53 21.42 -3.39
C THR A 52 -15.32 22.15 -2.80
N THR A 53 -14.11 21.60 -2.94
CA THR A 53 -12.88 22.20 -2.41
C THR A 53 -12.12 22.93 -3.52
N ALA A 54 -11.89 24.24 -3.34
CA ALA A 54 -11.02 25.01 -4.23
C ALA A 54 -9.59 24.44 -4.19
N ARG A 55 -9.08 23.99 -5.34
CA ARG A 55 -7.74 23.36 -5.43
C ARG A 55 -6.66 24.42 -5.45
N SER A 56 -5.76 24.37 -4.47
CA SER A 56 -4.52 25.14 -4.50
C SER A 56 -3.42 24.40 -5.29
N SER A 57 -2.36 25.11 -5.71
CA SER A 57 -1.17 24.47 -6.31
C SER A 57 -0.56 23.42 -5.37
N ALA A 58 -0.57 23.69 -4.05
CA ALA A 58 -0.10 22.77 -3.04
C ALA A 58 -0.96 21.49 -2.94
N ASP A 59 -2.26 21.56 -3.25
CA ASP A 59 -3.13 20.37 -3.28
C ASP A 59 -2.87 19.51 -4.53
N LEU A 60 -2.52 20.13 -5.66
CA LEU A 60 -2.12 19.43 -6.87
C LEU A 60 -0.78 18.70 -6.67
N GLU A 61 0.23 19.38 -6.11
CA GLU A 61 1.52 18.75 -5.78
C GLU A 61 1.38 17.60 -4.78
N LEU A 62 0.51 17.78 -3.76
CA LEU A 62 0.20 16.72 -2.80
C LEU A 62 -0.47 15.53 -3.49
N ARG A 63 -1.44 15.78 -4.39
CA ARG A 63 -2.11 14.72 -5.14
C ARG A 63 -1.10 13.91 -5.95
N GLU A 64 -0.27 14.57 -6.76
CA GLU A 64 0.73 13.89 -7.60
C GLU A 64 1.66 13.01 -6.73
N ARG A 65 2.10 13.53 -5.59
CA ARG A 65 2.92 12.76 -4.64
C ARG A 65 2.18 11.54 -4.09
N LEU A 66 0.92 11.69 -3.69
CA LEU A 66 0.11 10.57 -3.16
C LEU A 66 -0.18 9.51 -4.24
N GLU A 67 -0.41 9.93 -5.50
CA GLU A 67 -0.56 9.01 -6.64
C GLU A 67 0.72 8.24 -6.95
N GLN A 68 1.86 8.92 -6.92
CA GLN A 68 3.17 8.31 -7.08
C GLN A 68 3.43 7.26 -5.99
N ARG A 69 3.20 7.62 -4.72
CA ARG A 69 3.33 6.70 -3.58
C ARG A 69 2.40 5.50 -3.66
N ARG A 70 1.16 5.69 -4.11
CA ARG A 70 0.21 4.59 -4.31
C ARG A 70 0.73 3.64 -5.39
N THR A 71 1.23 4.18 -6.49
CA THR A 71 1.77 3.40 -7.61
C THR A 71 2.97 2.58 -7.17
N GLU A 72 3.92 3.20 -6.46
CA GLU A 72 5.09 2.51 -5.88
C GLU A 72 4.69 1.33 -4.99
N ALA A 73 3.73 1.55 -4.07
CA ALA A 73 3.25 0.51 -3.16
C ALA A 73 2.54 -0.64 -3.91
N THR A 74 1.72 -0.32 -4.90
CA THR A 74 1.06 -1.33 -5.74
C THR A 74 2.08 -2.13 -6.54
N THR A 75 3.08 -1.49 -7.13
CA THR A 75 4.18 -2.16 -7.85
C THR A 75 4.97 -3.09 -6.92
N ALA A 76 5.28 -2.67 -5.70
CA ALA A 76 5.98 -3.52 -4.73
C ALA A 76 5.17 -4.79 -4.39
N LEU A 77 3.85 -4.66 -4.19
CA LEU A 77 2.97 -5.83 -3.99
C LEU A 77 2.93 -6.76 -5.20
N GLU A 78 2.87 -6.21 -6.42
CA GLU A 78 2.90 -6.99 -7.65
C GLU A 78 4.22 -7.75 -7.82
N GLN A 79 5.35 -7.12 -7.51
CA GLN A 79 6.67 -7.77 -7.53
C GLN A 79 6.75 -8.93 -6.53
N LEU A 80 6.32 -8.71 -5.28
CA LEU A 80 6.26 -9.77 -4.26
C LEU A 80 5.41 -10.96 -4.75
N ARG A 81 4.24 -10.67 -5.33
CA ARG A 81 3.36 -11.70 -5.89
C ARG A 81 4.02 -12.49 -7.03
N LEU A 82 4.68 -11.80 -7.97
CA LEU A 82 5.33 -12.45 -9.12
C LEU A 82 6.50 -13.33 -8.66
N VAL A 83 7.27 -12.90 -7.68
CA VAL A 83 8.38 -13.69 -7.12
C VAL A 83 7.85 -14.90 -6.37
N LEU A 84 6.78 -14.75 -5.57
CA LEU A 84 6.09 -15.88 -4.93
C LEU A 84 5.55 -16.89 -5.93
N LEU A 85 4.95 -16.42 -7.02
CA LEU A 85 4.46 -17.28 -8.09
C LEU A 85 5.61 -18.08 -8.71
N ARG A 86 6.74 -17.44 -9.00
CA ARG A 86 7.93 -18.13 -9.52
C ARG A 86 8.52 -19.12 -8.51
N LEU A 87 8.55 -18.77 -7.22
CA LEU A 87 9.00 -19.68 -6.15
C LEU A 87 8.11 -20.91 -6.02
N SER A 88 6.78 -20.75 -6.15
CA SER A 88 5.85 -21.89 -6.14
C SER A 88 6.06 -22.84 -7.32
N GLY A 89 6.58 -22.33 -8.44
CA GLY A 89 6.99 -23.11 -9.61
C GLY A 89 8.46 -23.54 -9.62
N SER A 90 9.21 -23.37 -8.51
CA SER A 90 10.66 -23.64 -8.40
C SER A 90 11.55 -22.88 -9.40
N ALA A 91 11.07 -21.76 -9.94
CA ALA A 91 11.73 -20.99 -11.01
C ALA A 91 12.53 -19.76 -10.50
N ALA A 92 12.44 -19.43 -9.20
CA ALA A 92 13.14 -18.28 -8.61
C ALA A 92 13.93 -18.68 -7.35
N PRO A 93 15.09 -18.05 -7.09
CA PRO A 93 15.84 -18.23 -5.86
C PRO A 93 15.19 -17.47 -4.69
N VAL A 94 15.24 -18.05 -3.48
CA VAL A 94 14.71 -17.43 -2.24
C VAL A 94 15.36 -16.06 -1.93
N GLY A 95 16.59 -15.84 -2.38
CA GLY A 95 17.29 -14.56 -2.25
C GLY A 95 16.60 -13.40 -2.97
N GLU A 96 15.97 -13.64 -4.13
CA GLU A 96 15.24 -12.61 -4.88
C GLU A 96 14.00 -12.15 -4.11
N LEU A 97 13.28 -13.08 -3.47
CA LEU A 97 12.13 -12.72 -2.62
C LEU A 97 12.55 -11.97 -1.37
N THR A 98 13.67 -12.37 -0.77
CA THR A 98 14.20 -11.69 0.42
C THR A 98 14.55 -10.24 0.09
N HIS A 99 15.17 -9.99 -1.08
CA HIS A 99 15.48 -8.64 -1.54
C HIS A 99 14.22 -7.78 -1.70
N HIS A 100 13.22 -8.26 -2.46
CA HIS A 100 11.97 -7.53 -2.64
C HIS A 100 11.17 -7.33 -1.35
N LEU A 101 11.28 -8.27 -0.39
CA LEU A 101 10.68 -8.08 0.93
C LEU A 101 11.34 -6.94 1.71
N GLN A 102 12.66 -6.76 1.60
CA GLN A 102 13.35 -5.64 2.22
C GLN A 102 13.00 -4.31 1.55
N GLU A 103 12.90 -4.26 0.22
CA GLU A 103 12.43 -3.07 -0.51
C GLU A 103 11.01 -2.68 -0.09
N ALA A 104 10.11 -3.67 0.00
CA ALA A 104 8.74 -3.46 0.46
C ALA A 104 8.67 -2.90 1.89
N ARG A 105 9.54 -3.37 2.80
CA ARG A 105 9.64 -2.83 4.17
C ARG A 105 10.16 -1.39 4.19
N ALA A 106 11.20 -1.11 3.42
CA ALA A 106 11.75 0.25 3.33
C ALA A 106 10.68 1.22 2.82
N LEU A 107 9.94 0.82 1.79
CA LEU A 107 8.83 1.59 1.26
C LEU A 107 7.71 1.80 2.29
N GLU A 108 7.33 0.75 3.05
CA GLU A 108 6.36 0.89 4.13
C GLU A 108 6.79 1.94 5.17
N ALA A 109 8.05 1.90 5.59
CA ALA A 109 8.60 2.86 6.55
C ALA A 109 8.57 4.29 6.00
N ASP A 110 8.97 4.48 4.75
CA ASP A 110 8.93 5.78 4.07
C ASP A 110 7.51 6.33 3.96
N LEU A 111 6.54 5.47 3.61
CA LEU A 111 5.12 5.85 3.56
C LEU A 111 4.59 6.30 4.92
N LEU A 112 4.98 5.62 6.01
CA LEU A 112 4.60 6.03 7.37
C LEU A 112 5.17 7.40 7.74
N VAL A 113 6.43 7.66 7.40
CA VAL A 113 7.07 8.96 7.62
C VAL A 113 6.36 10.05 6.82
N ASP A 114 6.12 9.84 5.53
CA ASP A 114 5.46 10.81 4.66
C ASP A 114 4.04 11.15 5.12
N LEU A 115 3.25 10.13 5.46
CA LEU A 115 1.88 10.31 5.98
C LEU A 115 1.88 11.03 7.34
N GLY A 116 2.88 10.76 8.19
CA GLY A 116 3.04 11.42 9.49
C GLY A 116 3.50 12.87 9.38
N ALA A 117 4.37 13.19 8.42
CA ALA A 117 4.98 14.50 8.24
C ALA A 117 4.04 15.53 7.59
N HIS A 118 3.13 15.10 6.71
CA HIS A 118 2.34 16.05 5.93
C HIS A 118 1.24 16.72 6.76
N ARG A 119 1.42 18.00 7.12
CA ARG A 119 0.39 18.82 7.79
C ARG A 119 -0.94 18.84 7.02
N ALA A 120 -0.91 18.81 5.70
CA ALA A 120 -2.12 18.74 4.87
C ALA A 120 -2.86 17.40 5.02
N VAL A 121 -2.13 16.27 5.06
CA VAL A 121 -2.71 14.95 5.36
C VAL A 121 -3.28 14.94 6.77
N ARG A 122 -2.58 15.49 7.77
CA ARG A 122 -3.12 15.61 9.15
C ARG A 122 -4.38 16.48 9.20
N ARG A 123 -4.48 17.53 8.38
CA ARG A 123 -5.71 18.35 8.25
C ARG A 123 -6.86 17.56 7.60
N LEU A 124 -6.58 16.80 6.55
CA LEU A 124 -7.56 15.95 5.86
C LEU A 124 -8.06 14.79 6.74
N VAL A 125 -7.19 14.20 7.56
CA VAL A 125 -7.55 13.16 8.54
C VAL A 125 -8.38 13.74 9.68
N ARG A 126 -8.13 14.98 10.09
CA ARG A 126 -8.83 15.64 11.20
C ARG A 126 -10.18 16.26 10.83
N ARG A 127 -10.50 16.49 9.55
CA ARG A 127 -11.84 16.98 9.17
C ARG A 127 -12.87 15.88 9.41
N PRO A 128 -13.77 16.00 10.40
CA PRO A 128 -14.90 15.09 10.47
C PRO A 128 -15.75 15.32 9.22
N THR A 129 -16.16 14.24 8.56
CA THR A 129 -17.24 14.27 7.59
C THR A 129 -18.45 14.86 8.28
N LEU A 130 -18.76 16.13 8.01
CA LEU A 130 -20.01 16.76 8.41
C LEU A 130 -21.12 15.98 7.72
N THR A 131 -21.71 15.01 8.43
CA THR A 131 -22.99 14.43 8.05
C THR A 131 -23.99 15.58 7.93
N PRO A 132 -24.64 15.78 6.77
CA PRO A 132 -25.67 16.79 6.66
C PRO A 132 -26.79 16.44 7.64
N SER A 133 -27.00 17.33 8.63
CA SER A 133 -28.14 17.24 9.54
C SER A 133 -29.42 17.35 8.71
N PRO A 134 -30.37 16.41 8.80
CA PRO A 134 -31.66 16.58 8.17
C PRO A 134 -32.35 17.77 8.86
N ALA A 135 -32.61 18.82 8.09
CA ALA A 135 -33.45 19.93 8.54
C ALA A 135 -34.87 19.39 8.74
N ALA A 136 -35.40 19.61 9.95
CA ALA A 136 -36.79 19.37 10.32
C ALA A 136 -37.72 20.45 9.76
#